data_AF-A0A804QLQ2-F1
#
_entry.id   AF-A0A804QLQ2-F1
#
_cell.length_a   1.000
_cell.length_b   1.000
_cell.length_c   1.000
_cell.angle_alpha   90.00
_cell.angle_beta   90.00
_cell.angle_gamma   90.00
#
_symmetry.space_group_name_H-M   'P 1'
#
loop_
_entity.id
_entity.type
_entity.pdbx_description
1 polymer ?
#
loop_
_entity_poly.entity_id
_entity_poly.type
_entity_poly.pdbx_seq_one_letter_code
_entity_poly.pdbx_strand_id
1 'polypeptide(L)'
;MCTGNICRSPAAEAVFRTLVSKRGLDSKFLIDSAGTIGYHEGNKADSRMRAASKKRGIEVTSISRPIKPSDFHDFDLILAMDRQNYEDILNSFERWRRKEPLPDSAPNKVKLMCSYCKHHTESEVPDPYYG
;
A
#
# COMPACT_ATOMS: atom_id res chain seq x y z
N MET A 1 -1.50 -0.09 0.08
CA MET A 1 -2.30 -1.34 0.19
C MET A 1 -2.89 -1.71 -1.16
N CYS A 2 -2.57 -2.89 -1.67
CA CYS A 2 -3.25 -3.47 -2.84
C CYS A 2 -3.75 -4.88 -2.52
N THR A 3 -4.26 -5.63 -3.50
CA THR A 3 -4.74 -7.01 -3.25
C THR A 3 -3.59 -7.92 -2.82
N GLY A 4 -2.67 -8.26 -3.74
CA GLY A 4 -1.65 -9.28 -3.50
C GLY A 4 -0.26 -8.80 -3.06
N ASN A 5 -0.06 -7.49 -2.89
CA ASN A 5 1.22 -6.87 -2.49
C ASN A 5 2.47 -7.26 -3.32
N ILE A 6 2.29 -7.50 -4.62
CA ILE A 6 3.38 -7.80 -5.54
C ILE A 6 3.57 -6.79 -6.68
N CYS A 7 2.54 -6.00 -7.01
CA CYS A 7 2.60 -5.03 -8.12
C CYS A 7 2.44 -3.59 -7.62
N ARG A 8 1.19 -3.18 -7.36
CA ARG A 8 0.82 -1.77 -7.15
C ARG A 8 1.35 -1.20 -5.84
N SER A 9 1.10 -1.86 -4.70
CA SER A 9 1.55 -1.32 -3.41
C SER A 9 3.07 -1.35 -3.21
N PRO A 10 3.84 -2.35 -3.70
CA PRO A 10 5.32 -2.26 -3.73
C PRO A 10 5.85 -1.10 -4.59
N ALA A 11 5.24 -0.86 -5.75
CA ALA A 11 5.61 0.27 -6.60
C ALA A 11 5.34 1.61 -5.90
N ALA A 12 4.18 1.74 -5.25
CA ALA A 12 3.83 2.93 -4.47
C ALA A 12 4.83 3.17 -3.32
N GLU A 13 5.20 2.13 -2.57
CA GLU A 13 6.22 2.19 -1.51
C GLU A 13 7.56 2.71 -2.06
N ALA A 14 8.05 2.11 -3.14
CA ALA A 14 9.33 2.46 -3.74
C ALA A 14 9.36 3.89 -4.31
N VAL A 15 8.29 4.30 -4.99
CA VAL A 15 8.14 5.68 -5.50
C VAL A 15 8.15 6.66 -4.32
N PHE A 16 7.33 6.41 -3.29
CA PHE A 16 7.22 7.32 -2.15
C PHE A 16 8.54 7.42 -1.37
N ARG A 17 9.19 6.28 -1.09
CA ARG A 17 10.52 6.24 -0.44
C ARG A 17 11.56 7.01 -1.25
N THR A 18 11.58 6.85 -2.57
CA THR A 18 12.49 7.60 -3.45
C THR A 18 12.25 9.11 -3.36
N LEU A 19 10.99 9.56 -3.34
CA LEU A 19 10.64 10.98 -3.23
C LEU A 19 10.97 11.56 -1.85
N VAL A 20 10.73 10.80 -0.77
CA VAL A 20 11.08 11.18 0.60
C VAL A 20 12.60 11.32 0.74
N SER A 21 13.36 10.36 0.24
CA SER A 21 14.82 10.38 0.31
C SER A 21 15.43 11.53 -0.48
N LYS A 22 14.92 11.80 -1.69
CA LYS A 22 15.33 12.99 -2.48
C LYS A 22 15.09 14.32 -1.78
N ARG A 23 14.20 14.36 -0.78
CA ARG A 23 13.91 15.56 0.03
C ARG A 23 14.62 15.56 1.38
N GLY A 24 15.41 14.53 1.69
CA GLY A 24 16.10 14.39 2.98
C GLY A 24 15.14 14.25 4.16
N LEU A 25 14.00 13.60 3.96
CA LEU A 25 12.94 13.46 4.97
C LEU A 25 12.87 12.03 5.56
N ASP A 26 13.87 11.19 5.33
CA ASP A 26 13.86 9.77 5.70
C ASP A 26 13.56 9.55 7.18
N SER A 27 14.10 10.41 8.07
CA SER A 27 13.87 10.33 9.52
C SER A 27 12.45 10.71 9.96
N LYS A 28 11.62 11.25 9.05
CA LYS A 28 10.24 11.67 9.34
C LYS A 28 9.18 10.69 8.85
N PHE A 29 9.57 9.65 8.11
CA PHE A 29 8.63 8.74 7.49
C PHE A 29 9.00 7.28 7.73
N LEU A 30 8.07 6.53 8.31
CA LEU A 30 8.03 5.08 8.20
C LEU A 30 7.19 4.71 6.98
N ILE A 31 7.75 3.93 6.05
CA ILE A 31 7.12 3.63 4.75
C ILE A 31 7.15 2.12 4.52
N ASP A 32 5.97 1.55 4.31
CA ASP A 32 5.78 0.12 4.08
C ASP A 32 4.63 -0.14 3.09
N SER A 33 4.49 -1.38 2.62
CA SER A 33 3.36 -1.84 1.85
C SER A 33 2.85 -3.20 2.32
N ALA A 34 1.55 -3.44 2.13
CA ALA A 34 0.92 -4.72 2.39
C ALA A 34 -0.24 -5.02 1.42
N GLY A 35 -0.74 -6.24 1.54
CA GLY A 35 -1.80 -6.85 0.76
C GLY A 35 -3.08 -7.03 1.56
N THR A 36 -4.25 -6.97 0.93
CA THR A 36 -5.52 -7.32 1.60
C THR A 36 -5.66 -8.84 1.76
N ILE A 37 -4.89 -9.62 1.00
CA ILE A 37 -4.77 -11.08 1.12
C ILE A 37 -3.32 -11.51 1.35
N GLY A 38 -3.13 -12.71 1.88
CA GLY A 38 -1.82 -13.32 2.15
C GLY A 38 -1.32 -14.28 1.05
N TYR A 39 -1.97 -14.34 -0.12
CA TYR A 39 -1.68 -15.37 -1.14
C TYR A 39 -0.23 -15.35 -1.65
N HIS A 40 0.43 -14.20 -1.63
CA HIS A 40 1.83 -14.04 -2.04
C HIS A 40 2.77 -13.73 -0.87
N GLU A 41 2.38 -13.97 0.38
CA GLU A 41 3.24 -13.66 1.54
C GLU A 41 4.65 -14.25 1.39
N GLY A 42 5.67 -13.45 1.70
CA GLY A 42 7.08 -13.82 1.57
C GLY A 42 7.67 -13.67 0.16
N ASN A 43 6.85 -13.46 -0.87
CA ASN A 43 7.35 -13.28 -2.24
C ASN A 43 7.93 -11.88 -2.45
N LYS A 44 8.93 -11.77 -3.33
CA LYS A 44 9.35 -10.48 -3.88
C LYS A 44 8.26 -9.89 -4.77
N ALA A 45 8.26 -8.57 -4.93
CA ALA A 45 7.45 -7.90 -5.95
C ALA A 45 7.62 -8.53 -7.35
N ASP A 46 6.55 -8.49 -8.15
CA ASP A 46 6.45 -9.05 -9.50
C ASP A 46 7.63 -8.56 -10.36
N SER A 47 8.26 -9.50 -11.07
CA SER A 47 9.46 -9.23 -11.85
C SER A 47 9.25 -8.17 -12.93
N ARG A 48 8.05 -8.13 -13.56
CA ARG A 48 7.67 -7.11 -14.55
C ARG A 48 7.57 -5.74 -13.91
N MET A 49 6.97 -5.65 -12.72
CA MET A 49 6.89 -4.40 -11.96
C MET A 49 8.28 -3.89 -11.54
N ARG A 50 9.14 -4.78 -11.05
CA ARG A 50 10.54 -4.42 -10.71
C ARG A 50 11.29 -3.91 -11.95
N ALA A 51 11.17 -4.60 -13.09
CA ALA A 51 11.82 -4.20 -14.33
C ALA A 51 11.30 -2.85 -14.84
N ALA A 52 9.99 -2.64 -14.83
CA ALA A 52 9.36 -1.39 -15.24
C ALA A 52 9.72 -0.21 -14.33
N SER A 53 9.82 -0.44 -13.02
CA SER A 53 10.24 0.58 -12.04
C SER A 53 11.73 0.91 -12.18
N LYS A 54 12.58 -0.10 -12.38
CA LYS A 54 14.03 0.08 -12.57
C LYS A 54 14.33 0.93 -13.81
N LYS A 55 13.59 0.76 -14.91
CA LYS A 55 13.69 1.62 -16.11
C LYS A 55 13.39 3.10 -15.82
N ARG A 56 12.70 3.41 -14.72
CA ARG A 56 12.37 4.77 -14.26
C ARG A 56 13.28 5.23 -13.11
N GLY A 57 14.36 4.50 -12.83
CA GLY A 57 15.29 4.81 -11.73
C GLY A 57 14.72 4.57 -10.33
N ILE A 58 13.72 3.68 -10.21
CA ILE A 58 13.07 3.34 -8.94
C ILE A 58 13.29 1.86 -8.65
N GLU A 59 13.86 1.56 -7.49
CA GLU A 59 14.12 0.20 -7.06
C GLU A 59 12.99 -0.31 -6.13
N VAL A 60 12.33 -1.40 -6.54
CA VAL A 60 11.25 -2.03 -5.76
C VAL A 60 11.81 -3.26 -5.04
N THR A 61 11.95 -3.15 -3.73
CA THR A 61 12.55 -4.17 -2.85
C THR A 61 11.58 -4.85 -1.91
N SER A 62 10.28 -4.49 -1.95
CA SER A 62 9.27 -5.00 -1.02
C SER A 62 9.15 -6.53 -1.05
N ILE A 63 8.94 -7.08 0.14
CA ILE A 63 8.54 -8.47 0.35
C ILE A 63 7.07 -8.45 0.73
N SER A 64 6.28 -9.23 0.00
CA SER A 64 4.83 -9.27 0.16
C SER A 64 4.44 -9.73 1.55
N ARG A 65 3.50 -9.02 2.18
CA ARG A 65 2.88 -9.38 3.46
C ARG A 65 1.39 -9.04 3.45
N PRO A 66 0.53 -9.79 4.17
CA PRO A 66 -0.84 -9.38 4.40
C PRO A 66 -0.90 -8.19 5.38
N ILE A 67 -2.02 -7.46 5.33
CA ILE A 67 -2.42 -6.53 6.39
C ILE A 67 -2.57 -7.28 7.71
N LYS A 68 -2.21 -6.62 8.80
CA LYS A 68 -2.30 -7.12 10.17
C LYS A 68 -3.07 -6.13 11.05
N PRO A 69 -3.65 -6.57 12.18
CA PRO A 69 -4.30 -5.67 13.13
C PRO A 69 -3.39 -4.52 13.60
N SER A 70 -2.10 -4.80 13.80
CA SER A 70 -1.11 -3.79 14.20
C SER A 70 -0.96 -2.65 13.19
N ASP A 71 -1.21 -2.88 11.89
CA ASP A 71 -1.17 -1.81 10.89
C ASP A 71 -2.21 -0.69 11.19
N PHE A 72 -3.29 -1.03 11.91
CA PHE A 72 -4.28 -0.05 12.38
C PHE A 72 -3.82 0.78 13.58
N HIS A 73 -2.75 0.38 14.26
CA HIS A 73 -2.06 1.18 15.28
C HIS A 73 -0.85 1.93 14.69
N ASP A 74 -0.02 1.25 13.91
CA ASP A 74 1.34 1.68 13.58
C ASP A 74 1.41 2.79 12.51
N PHE A 75 0.43 2.88 11.60
CA PHE A 75 0.47 3.79 10.46
C PHE A 75 -0.49 4.98 10.61
N ASP A 76 -0.02 6.21 10.41
CA ASP A 76 -0.89 7.41 10.42
C ASP A 76 -1.80 7.53 9.19
N LEU A 77 -1.43 6.88 8.08
CA LEU A 77 -2.12 6.95 6.79
C LEU A 77 -2.02 5.60 6.07
N ILE A 78 -3.16 5.08 5.59
CA ILE A 78 -3.25 3.84 4.82
C ILE A 78 -3.85 4.16 3.46
N LEU A 79 -3.07 3.96 2.39
CA LEU A 79 -3.50 4.28 1.02
C LEU A 79 -3.88 3.01 0.24
N ALA A 80 -5.17 2.89 -0.09
CA ALA A 80 -5.72 1.85 -0.95
C ALA A 80 -5.48 2.16 -2.44
N MET A 81 -5.12 1.16 -3.24
CA MET A 81 -4.87 1.34 -4.68
C MET A 81 -6.15 1.46 -5.50
N ASP A 82 -7.22 0.78 -5.10
CA ASP A 82 -8.54 0.83 -5.73
C ASP A 82 -9.64 0.80 -4.66
N ARG A 83 -10.91 0.93 -5.09
CA ARG A 83 -12.06 0.88 -4.18
C ARG A 83 -12.25 -0.47 -3.50
N GLN A 84 -11.97 -1.57 -4.18
CA GLN A 84 -12.06 -2.90 -3.58
C GLN A 84 -11.10 -3.04 -2.39
N ASN A 85 -9.86 -2.59 -2.55
CA ASN A 85 -8.85 -2.60 -1.50
C ASN A 85 -9.27 -1.70 -0.34
N TYR A 86 -9.89 -0.54 -0.63
CA TYR A 86 -10.44 0.32 0.42
C TYR A 86 -11.49 -0.41 1.26
N GLU A 87 -12.47 -1.05 0.61
CA GLU A 87 -13.53 -1.81 1.27
C GLU A 87 -12.97 -3.02 2.05
N ASP A 88 -12.02 -3.76 1.48
CA ASP A 88 -11.35 -4.90 2.12
C ASP A 88 -10.60 -4.52 3.41
N ILE A 89 -9.93 -3.35 3.42
CA ILE A 89 -9.24 -2.83 4.59
C ILE A 89 -10.25 -2.51 5.69
N LEU A 90 -11.34 -1.82 5.37
CA LEU A 90 -12.40 -1.49 6.34
C LEU A 90 -13.08 -2.75 6.89
N ASN A 91 -13.36 -3.73 6.03
CA ASN A 91 -13.89 -5.03 6.45
C ASN A 91 -12.92 -5.78 7.37
N SER A 92 -11.60 -5.68 7.13
CA SER A 92 -10.59 -6.27 8.01
C SER A 92 -10.55 -5.59 9.37
N PHE A 93 -10.63 -4.26 9.41
CA PHE A 93 -10.77 -3.49 10.65
C PHE A 93 -12.01 -3.93 11.45
N GLU A 94 -13.17 -3.99 10.81
CA GLU A 94 -14.43 -4.37 11.47
C GLU A 94 -14.41 -5.82 12.03
N ARG A 95 -13.67 -6.72 11.39
CA ARG A 95 -13.47 -8.09 11.91
C ARG A 95 -12.53 -8.12 13.10
N TRP A 96 -11.43 -7.37 13.07
CA TRP A 96 -10.43 -7.40 14.13
C TRP A 96 -10.80 -6.59 15.36
N ARG A 97 -11.49 -5.45 15.21
CA ARG A 97 -11.98 -4.65 16.35
C ARG A 97 -12.94 -5.42 17.27
N ARG A 98 -13.54 -6.52 16.78
CA ARG A 98 -14.38 -7.44 17.58
C ARG A 98 -13.57 -8.43 18.42
N LYS A 99 -12.27 -8.56 18.15
CA LYS A 99 -11.36 -9.54 18.77
C LYS A 99 -10.29 -8.88 19.63
N GLU A 100 -9.86 -7.67 19.28
CA GLU A 100 -8.83 -6.92 19.98
C GLU A 100 -9.08 -5.40 19.90
N PRO A 101 -8.58 -4.61 20.87
CA PRO A 101 -8.74 -3.16 20.83
C PRO A 101 -7.96 -2.55 19.65
N LEU A 102 -8.68 -1.87 18.77
CA LEU A 102 -8.14 -1.05 17.69
C LEU A 102 -8.61 0.40 17.87
N PRO A 103 -7.87 1.40 17.35
CA PRO A 103 -8.29 2.80 17.48
C PRO A 103 -9.60 3.04 16.73
N ASP A 104 -10.60 3.62 17.38
CA ASP A 104 -11.90 3.94 16.73
C ASP A 104 -11.74 4.89 15.54
N SER A 105 -10.66 5.68 15.51
CA SER A 105 -10.29 6.58 14.41
C SER A 105 -9.58 5.87 13.24
N ALA A 106 -9.24 4.59 13.34
CA ALA A 106 -8.47 3.88 12.32
C ALA A 106 -9.15 3.82 10.93
N PRO A 107 -10.49 3.80 10.78
CA PRO A 107 -11.11 3.98 9.47
C PRO A 107 -10.81 5.33 8.80
N ASN A 108 -10.63 6.40 9.59
CA ASN A 108 -10.44 7.76 9.06
C ASN A 108 -9.09 7.94 8.35
N LYS A 109 -8.08 7.15 8.72
CA LYS A 109 -6.76 7.14 8.07
C LYS A 109 -6.71 6.31 6.79
N VAL A 110 -7.76 5.56 6.45
CA VAL A 110 -7.83 4.83 5.17
C VAL A 110 -8.32 5.80 4.08
N LYS A 111 -7.55 5.95 3.01
CA LYS A 111 -7.87 6.81 1.85
C LYS A 111 -7.53 6.10 0.54
N LEU A 112 -8.15 6.53 -0.56
CA LEU A 112 -7.76 6.10 -1.91
C LEU A 112 -6.48 6.84 -2.34
N MET A 113 -5.53 6.13 -2.92
CA MET A 113 -4.28 6.74 -3.44
C MET A 113 -4.58 7.86 -4.43
N CYS A 114 -5.49 7.61 -5.38
CA CYS A 114 -5.86 8.60 -6.39
C CYS A 114 -6.63 9.82 -5.85
N SER A 115 -7.09 9.81 -4.59
CA SER A 115 -7.65 11.02 -3.97
C SER A 115 -6.63 12.15 -3.80
N TYR A 116 -5.33 11.85 -3.94
CA TYR A 116 -4.23 12.82 -3.94
C TYR A 116 -3.78 13.25 -5.35
N CYS A 117 -4.36 12.69 -6.42
CA CYS A 117 -4.04 13.08 -7.79
C CYS A 117 -4.50 14.52 -8.07
N LYS A 118 -3.59 15.34 -8.62
CA LYS A 118 -3.88 16.74 -9.02
C LYS A 118 -3.90 16.97 -10.53
N HIS A 119 -3.26 16.07 -11.28
CA HIS A 119 -3.05 16.20 -12.73
C HIS A 119 -3.66 15.03 -13.53
N HIS A 120 -4.26 14.08 -12.81
CA HIS A 120 -4.81 12.82 -13.31
C HIS A 120 -6.24 12.69 -12.76
N THR A 121 -7.18 12.23 -13.59
CA THR A 121 -8.61 12.13 -13.26
C THR A 121 -9.04 10.73 -12.85
N GLU A 122 -8.12 9.76 -12.94
CA GLU A 122 -8.32 8.38 -12.53
C GLU A 122 -8.69 8.31 -11.05
N SER A 123 -9.72 7.53 -10.72
CA SER A 123 -10.14 7.31 -9.34
C SER A 123 -9.39 6.16 -8.65
N GLU A 124 -8.66 5.36 -9.43
CA GLU A 124 -8.02 4.12 -8.98
C GLU A 124 -6.70 3.89 -9.72
N VAL A 125 -5.81 3.10 -9.11
CA VAL A 125 -4.60 2.59 -9.72
C VAL A 125 -4.91 1.22 -10.35
N PRO A 126 -4.95 1.12 -11.69
CA PRO A 126 -5.35 -0.11 -12.38
C PRO A 126 -4.40 -1.26 -12.03
N ASP A 127 -4.94 -2.46 -11.86
CA ASP A 127 -4.13 -3.64 -11.58
C ASP A 127 -3.40 -4.10 -12.86
N PRO A 128 -2.06 -4.02 -12.91
CA PRO A 128 -1.32 -4.40 -14.11
C PRO A 128 -1.09 -5.91 -14.20
N TYR A 129 -1.49 -6.70 -13.20
CA TYR A 129 -1.09 -8.10 -13.11
C TYR A 129 -1.58 -8.95 -14.30
N TYR A 130 -2.75 -8.62 -14.83
CA TYR A 130 -3.44 -9.34 -15.91
C TYR A 130 -3.19 -8.78 -17.32
N GLY A 131 -2.28 -7.82 -17.47
CA GLY A 131 -1.93 -7.19 -18.76
C GLY A 131 -0.45 -7.22 -19.11
#